data_AF-A0AAV1LTZ8-F1
#
_entry.id   AF-A0AAV1LTZ8-F1
#
_cell.length_a   1.000
_cell.length_b   1.000
_cell.length_c   1.000
_cell.angle_alpha   90.00
_cell.angle_beta   90.00
_cell.angle_gamma   90.00
#
_symmetry.space_group_name_H-M   'P 1'
#
loop_
_entity.id
_entity.type
_entity.pdbx_description
1 polymer ?
#
loop_
_entity_poly.entity_id
_entity_poly.type
_entity_poly.pdbx_seq_one_letter_code
_entity_poly.pdbx_strand_id
1 'polypeptide(L)'
;MNGTSQIEVHPYLNQQKLFDHCKSLGVAVTAYSPLGSPDRLWAKPGDPQLMEDKRLKSIADKYKKTIAQVLIRYAIDRGMIVIPKSVTRSRIEQNFKVFDFKLAPEDLQQIAELECNGRVCSMGE
;
A
#
# COMPACT_ATOMS: atom_id res chain seq x y z
N MET A 1 11.87 20.34 4.42
CA MET A 1 10.73 19.63 3.80
C MET A 1 9.62 20.65 3.58
N ASN A 2 9.13 20.77 2.35
CA ASN A 2 8.23 21.86 1.95
C ASN A 2 6.73 21.48 1.98
N GLY A 3 6.38 20.33 2.58
CA GLY A 3 5.02 19.80 2.68
C GLY A 3 4.92 18.32 2.32
N THR A 4 3.70 17.76 2.33
CA THR A 4 3.41 16.39 1.88
C THR A 4 2.32 16.40 0.80
N SER A 5 2.47 15.52 -0.20
CA SER A 5 1.42 15.17 -1.15
C SER A 5 0.80 13.85 -0.71
N GLN A 6 -0.48 13.90 -0.33
CA GLN A 6 -1.22 12.71 0.07
C GLN A 6 -1.98 12.14 -1.13
N ILE A 7 -1.59 10.94 -1.59
CA ILE A 7 -2.12 10.30 -2.81
C ILE A 7 -2.42 8.81 -2.57
N GLU A 8 -3.29 8.24 -3.40
CA GLU A 8 -3.62 6.81 -3.34
C GLU A 8 -2.40 6.00 -3.76
N VAL A 9 -1.92 5.11 -2.89
CA VAL A 9 -0.81 4.21 -3.22
C VAL A 9 -1.05 2.84 -2.61
N HIS A 10 -1.02 1.83 -3.46
CA HIS A 10 -0.99 0.40 -3.11
C HIS A 10 -0.47 -0.40 -4.31
N PRO A 11 -0.23 -1.71 -4.23
CA PRO A 11 0.40 -2.45 -5.34
C PRO A 11 -0.34 -2.37 -6.69
N TYR A 12 -1.68 -2.31 -6.69
CA TYR A 12 -2.47 -2.11 -7.92
C TYR A 12 -2.42 -0.68 -8.50
N LEU A 13 -1.83 0.27 -7.74
CA LEU A 13 -1.65 1.67 -8.10
C LEU A 13 -0.42 2.22 -7.35
N ASN A 14 0.77 1.81 -7.78
CA ASN A 14 2.08 2.04 -7.16
C ASN A 14 2.54 3.50 -7.23
N GLN A 15 2.05 4.29 -8.19
CA GLN A 15 2.37 5.72 -8.37
C GLN A 15 3.87 6.04 -8.51
N GLN A 16 4.69 5.15 -9.06
CA GLN A 16 6.15 5.34 -9.09
C GLN A 16 6.57 6.67 -9.75
N LYS A 17 5.98 7.01 -10.91
CA LYS A 17 6.28 8.27 -11.62
C LYS A 17 5.96 9.52 -10.79
N LEU A 18 4.80 9.54 -10.13
CA LEU A 18 4.37 10.67 -9.30
C LEU A 18 5.20 10.77 -8.02
N PHE A 19 5.53 9.64 -7.42
CA PHE A 19 6.42 9.58 -6.27
C PHE A 19 7.80 10.16 -6.58
N ASP A 20 8.42 9.75 -7.69
CA ASP A 20 9.74 10.23 -8.09
C ASP A 20 9.72 11.75 -8.37
N HIS A 21 8.65 12.25 -8.98
CA HIS A 21 8.45 13.69 -9.19
C HIS A 21 8.29 14.48 -7.88
N CYS A 22 7.45 14.01 -6.95
CA CYS A 22 7.33 14.66 -5.64
C CYS A 22 8.66 14.65 -4.89
N LYS A 23 9.39 13.52 -4.94
CA LYS A 23 10.71 13.37 -4.33
C LYS A 23 11.74 14.32 -4.94
N SER A 24 11.76 14.52 -6.26
CA SER A 24 12.67 15.47 -6.90
C SER A 24 12.40 16.92 -6.49
N LEU A 25 11.18 17.23 -6.08
CA LEU A 25 10.77 18.55 -5.57
C LEU A 25 10.95 18.69 -4.04
N GLY A 26 11.47 17.67 -3.35
CA GLY A 26 11.59 17.68 -1.89
C GLY A 26 10.25 17.62 -1.14
N VAL A 27 9.20 17.13 -1.80
CA VAL A 27 7.85 16.92 -1.25
C VAL A 27 7.73 15.47 -0.79
N ALA A 28 7.36 15.27 0.47
CA ALA A 28 7.10 13.93 0.99
C ALA A 28 5.80 13.38 0.38
N VAL A 29 5.68 12.04 0.29
CA VAL A 29 4.45 11.39 -0.17
C VAL A 29 3.83 10.61 0.98
N THR A 30 2.54 10.86 1.21
CA THR A 30 1.71 10.08 2.14
C THR A 30 0.76 9.17 1.35
N ALA A 31 0.96 7.86 1.44
CA ALA A 31 0.15 6.82 0.83
C ALA A 31 -1.16 6.62 1.60
N TYR A 32 -2.30 6.97 0.98
CA TYR A 32 -3.64 6.61 1.47
C TYR A 32 -4.19 5.36 0.77
N SER A 33 -5.22 4.76 1.38
CA SER A 33 -5.79 3.46 0.97
C SER A 33 -4.77 2.33 0.78
N PRO A 34 -3.72 2.20 1.62
CA PRO A 34 -2.65 1.22 1.40
C PRO A 34 -3.12 -0.24 1.43
N LEU A 35 -4.30 -0.49 2.01
CA LEU A 35 -4.94 -1.81 2.11
C LEU A 35 -6.00 -2.05 1.02
N GLY A 36 -6.10 -1.17 0.01
CA GLY A 36 -7.08 -1.26 -1.07
C GLY A 36 -8.52 -0.86 -0.68
N SER A 37 -8.69 -0.19 0.47
CA SER A 37 -9.98 0.26 1.05
C SER A 37 -11.12 -0.76 0.88
N PRO A 38 -11.03 -1.94 1.54
CA PRO A 38 -12.05 -2.98 1.41
C PRO A 38 -13.42 -2.55 1.96
N ASP A 39 -13.46 -1.60 2.90
CA ASP A 39 -14.68 -1.08 3.53
C ASP A 39 -15.33 0.07 2.73
N ARG A 40 -14.89 0.37 1.50
CA ARG A 40 -15.41 1.52 0.73
C ARG A 40 -16.88 1.31 0.35
N LEU A 41 -17.67 2.39 0.41
CA LEU A 41 -19.12 2.34 0.15
C LEU A 41 -19.49 2.03 -1.31
N TRP A 42 -18.57 2.29 -2.24
CA TRP A 42 -18.78 2.11 -3.69
C TRP A 42 -18.08 0.86 -4.23
N ALA A 43 -17.74 -0.12 -3.37
CA ALA A 43 -17.18 -1.39 -3.80
C ALA A 43 -18.18 -2.14 -4.69
N LYS A 44 -17.72 -2.64 -5.84
CA LYS A 44 -18.52 -3.47 -6.75
C LYS A 44 -18.07 -4.92 -6.69
N PRO A 45 -18.98 -5.90 -6.88
CA PRO A 45 -18.59 -7.28 -7.13
C PRO A 45 -17.62 -7.36 -8.31
N GLY A 46 -16.49 -8.06 -8.12
CA GLY A 46 -15.44 -8.17 -9.14
C GLY A 46 -14.35 -7.10 -9.07
N ASP A 47 -14.46 -6.11 -8.18
CA ASP A 47 -13.34 -5.19 -7.94
C ASP A 47 -12.10 -5.93 -7.43
N PRO A 48 -10.88 -5.48 -7.80
CA PRO A 48 -9.65 -6.12 -7.34
C PRO A 48 -9.55 -6.18 -5.81
N GLN A 49 -9.37 -7.39 -5.27
CA GLN A 49 -9.23 -7.61 -3.84
C GLN A 49 -7.76 -7.77 -3.46
N LEU A 50 -7.13 -6.64 -3.12
CA LEU A 50 -5.71 -6.61 -2.76
C LEU A 50 -5.39 -7.53 -1.56
N MET A 51 -6.30 -7.63 -0.60
CA MET A 51 -6.13 -8.48 0.59
C MET A 51 -6.24 -9.99 0.31
N GLU A 52 -6.61 -10.39 -0.92
CA GLU A 52 -6.80 -11.77 -1.34
C GLU A 52 -5.83 -12.21 -2.46
N ASP A 53 -4.94 -11.31 -2.93
CA ASP A 53 -3.97 -11.65 -3.98
C ASP A 53 -3.01 -12.75 -3.49
N LYS A 54 -3.00 -13.88 -4.20
CA LYS A 54 -2.18 -15.04 -3.86
C LYS A 54 -0.69 -14.72 -3.87
N ARG A 55 -0.22 -13.81 -4.72
CA ARG A 55 1.18 -13.37 -4.79
C ARG A 55 1.57 -12.62 -3.51
N LEU A 56 0.69 -11.72 -3.04
CA LEU A 56 0.88 -11.03 -1.77
C LEU A 56 0.83 -12.00 -0.58
N LYS A 57 -0.04 -13.01 -0.64
CA LYS A 57 -0.08 -14.07 0.37
C LYS A 57 1.25 -14.84 0.44
N SER A 58 1.80 -15.27 -0.70
CA SER A 58 3.09 -15.97 -0.74
C SER A 58 4.25 -15.13 -0.18
N ILE A 59 4.26 -13.83 -0.46
CA ILE A 59 5.25 -12.91 0.13
C ILE A 59 5.02 -12.78 1.65
N ALA A 60 3.77 -12.61 2.10
CA ALA A 60 3.44 -12.53 3.52
C ALA A 60 3.88 -13.79 4.29
N ASP A 61 3.66 -14.97 3.71
CA ASP A 61 4.08 -16.26 4.27
C ASP A 61 5.62 -16.35 4.39
N LYS A 62 6.36 -15.90 3.37
CA LYS A 62 7.84 -15.83 3.39
C LYS A 62 8.37 -15.05 4.59
N TYR A 63 7.72 -13.94 4.94
CA TYR A 63 8.11 -13.09 6.07
C TYR A 63 7.46 -13.48 7.40
N LYS A 64 6.55 -14.47 7.41
CA LYS A 64 5.70 -14.81 8.56
C LYS A 64 4.90 -13.60 9.06
N LYS A 65 4.38 -12.81 8.13
CA LYS A 65 3.59 -11.59 8.37
C LYS A 65 2.22 -11.71 7.72
N THR A 66 1.33 -10.77 8.00
CA THR A 66 0.05 -10.67 7.27
C THR A 66 0.20 -9.85 5.99
N ILE A 67 -0.73 -10.02 5.05
CA ILE A 67 -0.79 -9.20 3.83
C ILE A 67 -0.84 -7.71 4.18
N ALA A 68 -1.62 -7.32 5.20
CA ALA A 68 -1.68 -5.93 5.65
C ALA A 68 -0.31 -5.39 6.08
N GLN A 69 0.48 -6.18 6.83
CA GLN A 69 1.82 -5.79 7.24
C GLN A 69 2.76 -5.65 6.04
N VAL A 70 2.69 -6.56 5.06
CA VAL A 70 3.46 -6.47 3.81
C VAL A 70 3.10 -5.21 3.03
N LEU A 71 1.82 -4.88 2.90
CA LEU A 71 1.35 -3.68 2.19
C LEU A 71 1.82 -2.38 2.86
N ILE A 72 1.75 -2.32 4.18
CA ILE A 72 2.24 -1.18 4.96
C ILE A 72 3.77 -1.07 4.80
N ARG A 73 4.48 -2.19 4.94
CA ARG A 73 5.94 -2.24 4.80
C ARG A 73 6.39 -1.85 3.40
N TYR A 74 5.66 -2.26 2.36
CA TYR A 74 5.94 -1.90 0.98
C TYR A 74 6.01 -0.38 0.76
N ALA A 75 5.07 0.38 1.31
CA ALA A 75 5.12 1.84 1.23
C ALA A 75 6.31 2.43 2.02
N ILE A 76 6.57 1.91 3.23
CA ILE A 76 7.69 2.36 4.08
C ILE A 76 9.04 2.10 3.40
N ASP A 77 9.26 0.91 2.85
CA ASP A 77 10.52 0.53 2.20
C ASP A 77 10.78 1.31 0.90
N ARG A 78 9.73 1.84 0.27
CA ARG A 78 9.84 2.80 -0.85
C ARG A 78 10.16 4.23 -0.42
N GLY A 79 10.14 4.50 0.89
CA GLY A 79 10.41 5.83 1.45
C GLY A 79 9.17 6.74 1.54
N MET A 80 7.97 6.16 1.57
CA MET A 80 6.72 6.89 1.73
C MET A 80 6.24 6.87 3.19
N ILE A 81 5.45 7.88 3.56
CA ILE A 81 4.60 7.85 4.76
C ILE A 81 3.36 7.03 4.41
N VAL A 82 2.80 6.24 5.34
CA VAL A 82 1.63 5.39 5.08
C VAL A 82 0.61 5.49 6.20
N ILE A 83 -0.69 5.52 5.85
CA ILE A 83 -1.79 5.75 6.79
C ILE A 83 -2.88 4.66 6.68
N PRO A 84 -2.65 3.45 7.22
CA PRO A 84 -3.65 2.38 7.21
C PRO A 84 -4.77 2.65 8.23
N LYS A 85 -6.03 2.66 7.79
CA LYS A 85 -7.19 2.77 8.70
C LYS A 85 -7.55 1.41 9.30
N SER A 86 -7.87 1.41 10.59
CA SER A 86 -8.58 0.32 11.27
C SER A 86 -9.32 0.87 12.48
N VAL A 87 -10.48 0.30 12.81
CA VAL A 87 -11.17 0.51 14.09
C VAL A 87 -11.08 -0.71 15.01
N THR A 88 -10.58 -1.83 14.49
CA THR A 88 -10.38 -3.07 15.24
C THR A 88 -9.04 -3.01 15.97
N ARG A 89 -9.06 -3.05 17.30
CA ARG A 89 -7.87 -2.93 18.16
C ARG A 89 -6.74 -3.90 17.77
N SER A 90 -7.04 -5.18 17.60
CA SER A 90 -6.04 -6.19 17.22
C SER A 90 -5.38 -5.90 15.87
N ARG A 91 -6.14 -5.36 14.91
CA ARG A 91 -5.60 -4.91 13.60
C ARG A 91 -4.77 -3.64 13.73
N ILE A 92 -5.13 -2.71 14.62
CA ILE A 92 -4.30 -1.51 14.89
C ILE A 92 -2.95 -1.94 15.44
N GLU A 93 -2.93 -2.81 16.44
CA GLU A 93 -1.69 -3.35 17.03
C GLU A 93 -0.88 -4.15 16.01
N GLN A 94 -1.54 -4.94 15.16
CA GLN A 94 -0.87 -5.71 14.09
C GLN A 94 -0.27 -4.80 13.01
N ASN A 95 -1.00 -3.79 12.54
CA ASN A 95 -0.57 -2.85 11.51
C ASN A 95 0.64 -2.01 11.95
N PHE A 96 0.85 -1.83 13.25
CA PHE A 96 2.00 -1.13 13.80
C PHE A 96 3.27 -2.01 13.87
N LYS A 97 3.13 -3.34 13.90
CA LYS A 97 4.24 -4.30 13.94
C LYS A 97 4.86 -4.54 12.56
N VAL A 98 5.40 -3.47 11.97
CA VAL A 98 5.98 -3.45 10.61
C VAL A 98 7.44 -3.00 10.55
N PHE A 99 8.04 -2.72 11.71
CA PHE A 99 9.42 -2.23 11.82
C PHE A 99 10.43 -3.33 12.17
N ASP A 100 9.96 -4.55 12.46
CA ASP A 100 10.77 -5.72 12.81
C ASP A 100 11.13 -6.61 11.61
N PHE A 101 10.78 -6.19 10.39
CA PHE A 101 11.16 -6.84 9.14
C PHE A 101 11.36 -5.82 8.02
N LYS A 102 12.01 -6.25 6.93
CA LYS A 102 12.27 -5.45 5.73
C LYS A 102 12.04 -6.31 4.50
N LEU A 103 11.38 -5.77 3.47
CA LEU A 103 11.20 -6.47 2.21
C LEU A 103 12.51 -6.45 1.41
N ALA A 104 12.86 -7.60 0.84
CA ALA A 104 13.97 -7.72 -0.08
C ALA A 104 13.68 -6.98 -1.39
N PRO A 105 14.70 -6.47 -2.11
CA PRO A 105 14.51 -5.78 -3.38
C PRO A 105 13.68 -6.57 -4.40
N GLU A 106 13.86 -7.89 -4.44
CA GLU A 106 13.16 -8.79 -5.36
C GLU A 106 11.67 -8.89 -5.02
N ASP A 107 11.30 -8.82 -3.74
CA ASP A 107 9.89 -8.84 -3.33
C ASP A 107 9.24 -7.47 -3.58
N LEU A 108 9.97 -6.37 -3.39
CA LEU A 108 9.50 -5.04 -3.77
C LEU A 108 9.18 -4.96 -5.26
N GLN A 109 10.03 -5.57 -6.11
CA GLN A 109 9.81 -5.66 -7.55
C GLN A 109 8.58 -6.52 -7.88
N GLN A 110 8.45 -7.71 -7.29
CA GLN A 110 7.27 -8.57 -7.48
C GLN A 110 5.97 -7.87 -7.08
N ILE A 111 5.99 -7.07 -6.01
CA ILE A 111 4.82 -6.28 -5.59
C ILE A 111 4.55 -5.14 -6.58
N ALA A 112 5.59 -4.49 -7.12
CA ALA A 112 5.42 -3.42 -8.10
C ALA A 112 4.82 -3.91 -9.44
N GLU A 113 5.07 -5.16 -9.82
CA GLU A 113 4.49 -5.81 -11.01
C GLU A 113 2.98 -6.07 -10.88
N LEU A 114 2.39 -5.89 -9.69
CA LEU A 114 0.94 -5.97 -9.50
C LEU A 114 0.18 -4.77 -10.07
N GLU A 115 0.90 -3.71 -10.49
CA GLU A 115 0.33 -2.48 -11.04
C GLU A 115 -0.66 -2.76 -12.18
N CYS A 116 -1.87 -2.20 -12.06
CA CYS A 116 -2.90 -2.30 -13.09
C CYS A 116 -3.69 -0.99 -13.28
N ASN A 117 -3.18 0.12 -12.74
CA ASN A 117 -3.86 1.42 -12.64
C ASN A 117 -5.23 1.33 -11.93
N GLY A 118 -5.41 0.36 -11.04
CA GLY A 118 -6.67 0.11 -10.34
C GLY A 118 -6.88 1.15 -9.26
N ARG A 119 -7.69 2.18 -9.52
CA ARG A 119 -8.03 3.21 -8.53
C ARG A 119 -9.21 2.80 -7.67
N VAL A 120 -9.05 2.98 -6.37
CA VAL A 120 -10.07 2.74 -5.35
C VAL A 120 -10.85 4.01 -5.07
N CYS A 121 -10.22 5.17 -5.09
CA CYS A 121 -10.86 6.49 -4.95
C CYS A 121 -10.92 7.18 -6.32
N SER A 122 -11.79 6.70 -7.21
CA SER A 122 -12.22 7.47 -8.38
C SER A 122 -13.48 8.26 -8.04
N MET A 123 -13.52 9.54 -8.46
CA MET A 123 -14.80 10.22 -8.60
C MET A 123 -15.52 9.51 -9.74
N GLY A 124 -16.78 9.12 -9.53
CA GLY A 124 -17.58 8.53 -10.59
C GLY A 124 -17.61 9.45 -11.82
N GLU A 125 -17.53 8.84 -13.00
CA GLU A 125 -18.04 9.49 -14.23
C GLU A 125 -19.56 9.64 -14.14
#